data_AF-A0A150FPF8-F1
#
_entry.id   AF-A0A150FPF8-F1
#
_cell.length_a   1.000
_cell.length_b   1.000
_cell.length_c   1.000
_cell.angle_alpha   90.00
_cell.angle_beta   90.00
_cell.angle_gamma   90.00
#
_symmetry.space_group_name_H-M   'P 1'
#
loop_
_entity.id
_entity.type
_entity.pdbx_description
1 polymer ?
#
loop_
_entity_poly.entity_id
_entity_poly.type
_entity_poly.pdbx_seq_one_letter_code
_entity_poly.pdbx_strand_id
1 'polypeptide(L)'
;MNEEMKDKMEIEEKQEEMKEETKEKTIEEILAEKEAEWQKETDRRISEAIRKREEKLKAEQEEKERLAKMSEEERIKEIERQKEEEILKRERAIEEKELKLNLIDLFKSEEMDLDLLEVVDVNKYVGKENKEEVLKQDVLKIKETINKIVEKQVEAFKGEYLRGETPTAEKQQRQDYNEYEKAKKSGNPLDMILAKLK
;
A
#
# COMPACT_ATOMS: atom_id res chain seq x y z
N MET A 1 -21.42 -52.70 106.31
CA MET A 1 -20.74 -51.42 106.56
C MET A 1 -19.35 -51.39 105.88
N ASN A 2 -19.21 -51.89 104.64
CA ASN A 2 -17.89 -52.03 103.99
C ASN A 2 -17.88 -51.71 102.47
N GLU A 3 -19.00 -51.31 101.87
CA GLU A 3 -19.05 -50.85 100.47
C GLU A 3 -18.94 -49.31 100.39
N GLU A 4 -19.54 -48.60 101.35
CA GLU A 4 -19.55 -47.13 101.37
C GLU A 4 -18.19 -46.45 101.59
N MET A 5 -17.19 -47.16 102.14
CA MET A 5 -15.83 -46.60 102.29
C MET A 5 -14.98 -46.79 101.04
N LYS A 6 -15.27 -47.82 100.23
CA LYS A 6 -14.53 -48.10 99.00
C LYS A 6 -14.91 -47.11 97.90
N ASP A 7 -16.21 -46.82 97.79
CA ASP A 7 -16.74 -45.84 96.85
C ASP A 7 -16.26 -44.42 97.18
N LYS A 8 -16.02 -44.09 98.46
CA LYS A 8 -15.50 -42.77 98.86
C LYS A 8 -14.05 -42.56 98.46
N MET A 9 -13.18 -43.56 98.61
CA MET A 9 -11.76 -43.44 98.22
C MET A 9 -11.60 -43.35 96.69
N GLU A 10 -12.41 -44.08 95.92
CA GLU A 10 -12.35 -44.07 94.45
C GLU A 10 -12.90 -42.75 93.85
N ILE A 11 -13.77 -42.06 94.60
CA ILE A 11 -14.24 -40.71 94.27
C ILE A 11 -13.19 -39.64 94.63
N GLU A 12 -12.45 -39.82 95.72
CA GLU A 12 -11.38 -38.91 96.13
C GLU A 12 -10.16 -38.97 95.19
N GLU A 13 -9.75 -40.16 94.76
CA GLU A 13 -8.64 -40.35 93.79
C GLU A 13 -8.98 -39.72 92.43
N LYS A 14 -10.22 -39.89 91.95
CA LYS A 14 -10.70 -39.24 90.72
C LYS A 14 -10.83 -37.72 90.85
N GLN A 15 -11.01 -37.20 92.06
CA GLN A 15 -11.06 -35.76 92.31
C GLN A 15 -9.67 -35.12 92.43
N GLU A 16 -8.64 -35.89 92.80
CA GLU A 16 -7.25 -35.41 92.78
C GLU A 16 -6.65 -35.46 91.37
N GLU A 17 -6.92 -36.49 90.56
CA GLU A 17 -6.49 -36.53 89.15
C GLU A 17 -7.15 -35.41 88.32
N MET A 18 -8.42 -35.07 88.59
CA MET A 18 -9.08 -33.93 87.95
C MET A 18 -8.55 -32.55 88.39
N LYS A 19 -7.89 -32.45 89.56
CA LYS A 19 -7.30 -31.20 90.05
C LYS A 19 -5.88 -30.96 89.51
N GLU A 20 -5.18 -32.00 89.07
CA GLU A 20 -3.84 -31.84 88.48
C GLU A 20 -3.86 -31.34 87.02
N GLU A 21 -4.96 -31.56 86.28
CA GLU A 21 -5.04 -31.20 84.85
C GLU A 21 -5.48 -29.76 84.53
N THR A 22 -5.88 -28.95 85.52
CA THR A 22 -6.33 -27.56 85.29
C THR A 22 -5.42 -26.54 85.96
N LYS A 23 -4.17 -26.44 85.47
CA LYS A 23 -3.37 -25.22 85.64
C LYS A 23 -3.85 -24.17 84.65
N GLU A 24 -4.91 -23.46 85.02
CA GLU A 24 -5.46 -22.33 84.28
C GLU A 24 -4.42 -21.20 84.25
N LYS A 25 -3.99 -20.82 83.04
CA LYS A 25 -3.06 -19.68 82.82
C LYS A 25 -3.71 -18.37 83.27
N THR A 26 -2.92 -17.52 83.91
CA THR A 26 -3.42 -16.27 84.50
C THR A 26 -3.78 -15.27 83.39
N ILE A 27 -4.75 -14.38 83.65
CA ILE A 27 -5.28 -13.39 82.68
C ILE A 27 -4.16 -12.55 82.03
N GLU A 28 -3.07 -12.28 82.75
CA GLU A 28 -1.89 -11.56 82.24
C GLU A 28 -1.13 -12.34 81.15
N GLU A 29 -1.03 -13.67 81.24
CA GLU A 29 -0.39 -14.49 80.21
C GLU A 29 -1.22 -14.55 78.93
N ILE A 30 -2.55 -14.54 79.05
CA ILE A 30 -3.48 -14.51 77.91
C ILE A 30 -3.39 -13.17 77.17
N LEU A 31 -3.26 -12.05 77.91
CA LEU A 31 -3.07 -10.73 77.33
C LEU A 31 -1.71 -10.60 76.64
N ALA A 32 -0.63 -11.12 77.25
CA ALA A 32 0.70 -11.12 76.64
C ALA A 32 0.77 -11.99 75.37
N GLU A 33 0.08 -13.14 75.37
CA GLU A 33 -0.01 -14.02 74.19
C GLU A 33 -0.79 -13.35 73.05
N LYS A 34 -1.87 -12.63 73.37
CA LYS A 34 -2.61 -11.84 72.38
C LYS A 34 -1.77 -10.69 71.83
N GLU A 35 -1.09 -9.91 72.66
CA GLU A 35 -0.22 -8.82 72.20
C GLU A 35 0.87 -9.35 71.25
N ALA A 36 1.46 -10.51 71.57
CA ALA A 36 2.46 -11.16 70.72
C ALA A 36 1.89 -11.67 69.38
N GLU A 37 0.65 -12.17 69.34
CA GLU A 37 -0.04 -12.51 68.09
C GLU A 37 -0.27 -11.28 67.20
N TRP A 38 -0.67 -10.15 67.80
CA TRP A 38 -0.93 -8.91 67.07
C TRP A 38 0.34 -8.30 66.49
N GLN A 39 1.45 -8.33 67.24
CA GLN A 39 2.76 -7.86 66.75
C GLN A 39 3.25 -8.72 65.58
N LYS A 40 3.13 -10.06 65.66
CA LYS A 40 3.51 -10.97 64.57
C LYS A 40 2.71 -10.74 63.29
N GLU A 41 1.40 -10.52 63.41
CA GLU A 41 0.55 -10.22 62.26
C GLU A 41 0.87 -8.85 61.65
N THR A 42 1.22 -7.87 62.49
CA THR A 42 1.62 -6.53 62.05
C THR A 42 2.97 -6.57 61.31
N ASP A 43 3.97 -7.24 61.88
CA ASP A 43 5.27 -7.44 61.25
C ASP A 43 5.17 -8.21 59.93
N ARG A 44 4.28 -9.21 59.87
CA ARG A 44 3.99 -9.93 58.63
C ARG A 44 3.42 -8.99 57.56
N ARG A 45 2.43 -8.16 57.90
CA ARG A 45 1.83 -7.20 56.96
C ARG A 45 2.83 -6.13 56.51
N ILE A 46 3.68 -5.65 57.42
CA ILE A 46 4.73 -4.70 57.10
C ILE A 46 5.75 -5.34 56.16
N SER A 47 6.18 -6.57 56.45
CA SER A 47 7.12 -7.31 55.61
C SER A 47 6.56 -7.58 54.21
N GLU A 48 5.29 -7.99 54.12
CA GLU A 48 4.60 -8.18 52.84
C GLU A 48 4.44 -6.87 52.06
N ALA A 49 4.17 -5.76 52.74
CA ALA A 49 4.08 -4.43 52.14
C ALA A 49 5.43 -3.93 51.64
N ILE A 50 6.51 -4.12 52.42
CA ILE A 50 7.89 -3.78 52.02
C ILE A 50 8.29 -4.61 50.81
N ARG A 51 8.08 -5.93 50.85
CA ARG A 51 8.41 -6.83 49.74
C ARG A 51 7.64 -6.45 48.47
N LYS A 52 6.33 -6.16 48.55
CA LYS A 52 5.56 -5.66 47.39
C LYS A 52 6.09 -4.33 46.86
N ARG A 53 6.58 -3.46 47.74
CA ARG A 53 7.13 -2.15 47.34
C ARG A 53 8.50 -2.31 46.68
N GLU A 54 9.33 -3.22 47.16
CA GLU A 54 10.62 -3.58 46.55
C GLU A 54 10.45 -4.26 45.19
N GLU A 55 9.50 -5.21 45.07
CA GLU A 55 9.17 -5.84 43.79
C GLU A 55 8.69 -4.81 42.76
N LYS A 56 7.84 -3.85 43.17
CA LYS A 56 7.42 -2.74 42.32
C LYS A 56 8.56 -1.81 41.91
N LEU A 57 9.44 -1.45 42.86
CA LEU A 57 10.59 -0.59 42.57
C LEU A 57 11.58 -1.26 41.62
N LYS A 58 11.83 -2.56 41.78
CA LYS A 58 12.65 -3.34 40.83
C LYS A 58 12.02 -3.41 39.45
N ALA A 59 10.73 -3.70 39.37
CA ALA A 59 10.02 -3.73 38.09
C ALA A 59 10.02 -2.35 37.41
N GLU A 60 9.82 -1.28 38.17
CA GLU A 60 9.87 0.09 37.65
C GLU A 60 11.30 0.51 37.23
N GLN A 61 12.33 0.01 37.91
CA GLN A 61 13.74 0.21 37.53
C GLN A 61 14.10 -0.57 36.26
N GLU A 62 13.73 -1.85 36.16
CA GLU A 62 13.92 -2.65 34.94
C GLU A 62 13.14 -2.08 33.76
N GLU A 63 11.92 -1.61 33.98
CA GLU A 63 11.10 -0.98 32.95
C GLU A 63 11.69 0.37 32.52
N LYS A 64 12.20 1.19 33.46
CA LYS A 64 12.93 2.42 33.14
C LYS A 64 14.25 2.18 32.41
N GLU A 65 15.02 1.14 32.77
CA GLU A 65 16.23 0.76 32.04
C GLU A 65 15.90 0.22 30.64
N ARG A 66 14.82 -0.55 30.51
CA ARG A 66 14.33 -1.03 29.21
C ARG A 66 13.82 0.12 28.35
N LEU A 67 13.10 1.08 28.93
CA LEU A 67 12.64 2.31 28.28
C LEU A 67 13.80 3.24 27.91
N ALA A 68 14.85 3.33 28.73
CA ALA A 68 16.04 4.12 28.40
C ALA A 68 16.82 3.50 27.23
N LYS A 69 16.94 2.16 27.21
CA LYS A 69 17.54 1.43 26.08
C LYS A 69 16.64 1.47 24.83
N MET A 70 15.33 1.30 24.96
CA MET A 70 14.37 1.41 23.85
C MET A 70 14.22 2.84 23.32
N SER A 71 14.20 3.87 24.17
CA SER A 71 13.93 5.26 23.74
C SER A 71 15.04 5.87 22.89
N GLU A 72 16.28 5.35 22.95
CA GLU A 72 17.40 5.83 22.14
C GLU A 72 17.69 4.88 20.97
N GLU A 73 17.62 3.56 21.17
CA GLU A 73 17.76 2.58 20.08
C GLU A 73 16.58 2.61 19.10
N GLU A 74 15.33 2.77 19.55
CA GLU A 74 14.18 2.91 18.66
C GLU A 74 14.24 4.22 17.87
N ARG A 75 14.76 5.29 18.47
CA ARG A 75 14.96 6.57 17.79
C ARG A 75 16.02 6.46 16.71
N ILE A 76 17.13 5.76 16.98
CA ILE A 76 18.17 5.50 15.98
C ILE A 76 17.61 4.65 14.83
N LYS A 77 16.88 3.56 15.14
CA LYS A 77 16.24 2.71 14.12
C LYS A 77 15.21 3.45 13.29
N GLU A 78 14.41 4.32 13.90
CA GLU A 78 13.41 5.11 13.16
C GLU A 78 14.07 6.15 12.26
N ILE A 79 15.16 6.79 12.71
CA ILE A 79 15.95 7.71 11.87
C ILE A 79 16.61 6.96 10.71
N GLU A 80 17.15 5.77 10.95
CA GLU A 80 17.74 4.93 9.90
C GLU A 80 16.68 4.46 8.89
N ARG A 81 15.52 3.99 9.37
CA ARG A 81 14.38 3.63 8.52
C ARG A 81 13.91 4.81 7.67
N GLN A 82 13.80 6.00 8.25
CA GLN A 82 13.41 7.21 7.51
C GLN A 82 14.44 7.58 6.44
N LYS A 83 15.74 7.45 6.73
CA LYS A 83 16.80 7.66 5.74
C LYS A 83 16.73 6.63 4.62
N GLU A 84 16.52 5.36 4.93
CA GLU A 84 16.35 4.31 3.93
C GLU A 84 15.12 4.56 3.06
N GLU A 85 13.99 4.95 3.65
CA GLU A 85 12.79 5.31 2.89
C GLU A 85 12.99 6.55 2.01
N GLU A 86 13.74 7.55 2.49
CA GLU A 86 14.07 8.74 1.71
C GLU A 86 15.00 8.39 0.53
N ILE A 87 16.00 7.55 0.77
CA ILE A 87 16.90 7.03 -0.28
C ILE A 87 16.08 6.25 -1.31
N LEU A 88 15.23 5.31 -0.89
CA LEU A 88 14.39 4.53 -1.80
C LEU A 88 13.42 5.40 -2.59
N LYS A 89 12.83 6.43 -1.97
CA LYS A 89 11.99 7.41 -2.69
C LYS A 89 12.80 8.19 -3.72
N ARG A 90 14.00 8.62 -3.35
CA ARG A 90 14.89 9.37 -4.25
C ARG A 90 15.35 8.52 -5.42
N GLU A 91 15.74 7.27 -5.17
CA GLU A 91 16.13 6.31 -6.20
C GLU A 91 14.98 6.04 -7.17
N ARG A 92 13.77 5.78 -6.67
CA ARG A 92 12.58 5.62 -7.52
C ARG A 92 12.28 6.87 -8.35
N ALA A 93 12.42 8.06 -7.77
CA ALA A 93 12.19 9.31 -8.48
C ALA A 93 13.26 9.58 -9.56
N ILE A 94 14.50 9.14 -9.34
CA ILE A 94 15.56 9.19 -10.36
C ILE A 94 15.23 8.21 -11.48
N GLU A 95 14.89 6.97 -11.14
CA GLU A 95 14.52 5.94 -12.10
C GLU A 95 13.32 6.36 -12.97
N GLU A 96 12.29 6.95 -12.37
CA GLU A 96 11.13 7.49 -13.12
C GLU A 96 11.57 8.57 -14.11
N LYS A 97 12.47 9.48 -13.70
CA LYS A 97 12.98 10.54 -14.58
C LYS A 97 13.84 9.99 -15.72
N GLU A 98 14.70 9.02 -15.44
CA GLU A 98 15.50 8.33 -16.45
C GLU A 98 14.59 7.65 -17.48
N LEU A 99 13.55 6.94 -17.03
CA LEU A 99 12.56 6.33 -17.91
C LEU A 99 11.80 7.37 -18.76
N LYS A 100 11.46 8.54 -18.22
CA LYS A 100 10.84 9.64 -19.00
C LYS A 100 11.78 10.19 -20.07
N LEU A 101 13.06 10.34 -19.76
CA LEU A 101 14.06 10.79 -20.74
C LEU A 101 14.21 9.76 -21.85
N ASN A 102 14.35 8.48 -21.49
CA ASN A 102 14.39 7.38 -22.45
C ASN A 102 13.12 7.31 -23.31
N LEU A 103 11.95 7.59 -22.73
CA LEU A 103 10.69 7.67 -23.46
C LEU A 103 10.69 8.81 -24.49
N ILE A 104 11.16 10.00 -24.11
CA ILE A 104 11.29 11.15 -25.03
C ILE A 104 12.23 10.81 -26.18
N ASP A 105 13.38 10.21 -25.89
CA ASP A 105 14.36 9.82 -26.90
C ASP A 105 13.80 8.73 -27.82
N LEU A 106 13.05 7.76 -27.26
CA LEU A 106 12.36 6.75 -28.04
C LEU A 106 11.32 7.37 -28.99
N PHE A 107 10.48 8.29 -28.50
CA PHE A 107 9.48 8.96 -29.31
C PHE A 107 10.11 9.75 -30.47
N LYS A 108 11.20 10.47 -30.19
CA LYS A 108 11.97 11.15 -31.24
C LYS A 108 12.54 10.16 -32.26
N SER A 109 13.12 9.06 -31.79
CA SER A 109 13.73 8.03 -32.67
C SER A 109 12.70 7.32 -33.54
N GLU A 110 11.47 7.17 -33.03
CA GLU A 110 10.36 6.55 -33.72
C GLU A 110 9.50 7.56 -34.49
N GLU A 111 9.92 8.83 -34.56
CA GLU A 111 9.20 9.93 -35.22
C GLU A 111 7.74 10.06 -34.74
N MET A 112 7.50 9.75 -33.46
CA MET A 112 6.20 9.90 -32.81
C MET A 112 6.05 11.31 -32.24
N ASP A 113 4.81 11.81 -32.27
CA ASP A 113 4.48 13.10 -31.67
C ASP A 113 4.72 13.09 -30.15
N LEU A 114 5.41 14.09 -29.63
CA LEU A 114 5.68 14.23 -28.20
C LEU A 114 4.42 14.51 -27.38
N ASP A 115 3.36 15.02 -28.01
CA ASP A 115 2.06 15.20 -27.35
C ASP A 115 1.46 13.85 -26.89
N LEU A 116 1.90 12.74 -27.48
CA LEU A 116 1.49 11.39 -27.08
C LEU A 116 2.27 10.83 -25.88
N LEU A 117 3.25 11.55 -25.33
CA LEU A 117 4.04 11.10 -24.17
C LEU A 117 3.15 10.84 -22.94
N GLU A 118 2.09 11.63 -22.76
CA GLU A 118 1.17 11.52 -21.62
C GLU A 118 0.36 10.21 -21.65
N VAL A 119 0.28 9.55 -22.79
CA VAL A 119 -0.41 8.26 -22.95
C VAL A 119 0.35 7.13 -22.25
N VAL A 120 1.67 7.30 -22.04
CA VAL A 120 2.55 6.26 -21.50
C VAL A 120 2.84 6.52 -20.03
N ASP A 121 2.28 5.67 -19.16
CA ASP A 121 2.57 5.70 -17.73
C ASP A 121 3.86 4.96 -17.39
N VAL A 122 4.96 5.71 -17.29
CA VAL A 122 6.30 5.23 -16.95
C VAL A 122 6.39 4.59 -15.56
N ASN A 123 5.50 4.93 -14.61
CA ASN A 123 5.55 4.38 -13.25
C ASN A 123 5.32 2.86 -13.23
N LYS A 124 4.64 2.33 -14.25
CA LYS A 124 4.42 0.89 -14.41
C LYS A 124 5.71 0.10 -14.65
N TYR A 125 6.80 0.76 -14.99
CA TYR A 125 8.07 0.12 -15.35
C TYR A 125 9.17 0.30 -14.29
N VAL A 126 8.98 1.23 -13.35
CA VAL A 126 9.90 1.48 -12.23
C VAL A 126 10.11 0.19 -11.42
N GLY A 127 11.36 -0.18 -11.17
CA GLY A 127 11.74 -1.37 -10.41
C GLY A 127 11.68 -2.70 -11.17
N LYS A 128 11.41 -2.69 -12.48
CA LYS A 128 11.46 -3.92 -13.32
C LYS A 128 12.86 -4.12 -13.91
N GLU A 129 13.35 -5.36 -13.91
CA GLU A 129 14.66 -5.72 -14.51
C GLU A 129 14.78 -5.33 -15.99
N ASN A 130 13.72 -5.56 -16.78
CA ASN A 130 13.71 -5.31 -18.23
C ASN A 130 12.88 -4.06 -18.61
N LYS A 131 12.84 -3.05 -17.74
CA LYS A 131 11.98 -1.88 -17.87
C LYS A 131 12.08 -1.16 -19.23
N GLU A 132 13.28 -0.97 -19.77
CA GLU A 132 13.49 -0.25 -21.03
C GLU A 132 12.97 -1.02 -22.24
N GLU A 133 13.24 -2.32 -22.31
CA GLU A 133 12.78 -3.17 -23.42
C GLU A 133 11.26 -3.30 -23.42
N VAL A 134 10.65 -3.50 -22.24
CA VAL A 134 9.18 -3.59 -22.14
C VAL A 134 8.53 -2.24 -22.46
N LEU A 135 9.09 -1.12 -21.99
CA LEU A 135 8.64 0.22 -22.34
C LEU A 135 8.69 0.42 -23.86
N LYS A 136 9.81 0.04 -24.50
CA LYS A 136 9.98 0.15 -25.94
C LYS A 136 8.93 -0.66 -26.71
N GLN A 137 8.72 -1.91 -26.33
CA GLN A 137 7.72 -2.77 -26.98
C GLN A 137 6.31 -2.21 -26.85
N ASP A 138 5.95 -1.66 -25.69
CA ASP A 138 4.62 -1.09 -25.48
C ASP A 138 4.41 0.21 -26.29
N VAL A 139 5.44 1.06 -26.38
CA VAL A 139 5.41 2.26 -27.25
C VAL A 139 5.25 1.87 -28.72
N LEU A 140 5.97 0.84 -29.19
CA LEU A 140 5.82 0.34 -30.55
C LEU A 140 4.41 -0.19 -30.83
N LYS A 141 3.80 -0.92 -29.88
CA LYS A 141 2.39 -1.36 -30.02
C LYS A 141 1.42 -0.19 -30.10
N ILE A 142 1.66 0.88 -29.32
CA ILE A 142 0.86 2.10 -29.38
C ILE A 142 0.98 2.73 -30.77
N LYS A 143 2.21 2.88 -31.28
CA LYS A 143 2.48 3.39 -32.64
C LYS A 143 1.73 2.60 -33.71
N GLU A 144 1.82 1.27 -33.67
CA GLU A 144 1.11 0.41 -34.63
C GLU A 144 -0.42 0.57 -34.54
N THR A 145 -0.95 0.71 -33.33
CA THR A 145 -2.39 0.86 -33.11
C THR A 145 -2.88 2.20 -33.64
N ILE A 146 -2.15 3.27 -33.39
CA ILE A 146 -2.45 4.61 -33.91
C ILE A 146 -2.38 4.61 -35.43
N ASN A 147 -1.31 4.07 -36.02
CA ASN A 147 -1.16 4.00 -37.48
C ASN A 147 -2.32 3.24 -38.14
N LYS A 148 -2.73 2.10 -37.58
CA LYS A 148 -3.90 1.34 -38.07
C LYS A 148 -5.20 2.14 -37.99
N ILE A 149 -5.40 2.94 -36.95
CA ILE A 149 -6.58 3.80 -36.80
C ILE A 149 -6.55 4.93 -37.83
N VAL A 150 -5.39 5.58 -38.00
CA VAL A 150 -5.20 6.66 -38.97
C VAL A 150 -5.38 6.15 -40.39
N GLU A 151 -4.80 5.02 -40.75
CA GLU A 151 -4.97 4.39 -42.07
C GLU A 151 -6.44 4.13 -42.39
N LYS A 152 -7.19 3.54 -41.45
CA LYS A 152 -8.64 3.31 -41.62
C LYS A 152 -9.42 4.61 -41.82
N GLN A 153 -9.09 5.66 -41.07
CA GLN A 153 -9.74 6.97 -41.24
C GLN A 153 -9.38 7.61 -42.57
N VAL A 154 -8.12 7.51 -43.00
CA VAL A 154 -7.66 8.02 -44.30
C VAL A 154 -8.33 7.27 -45.45
N GLU A 155 -8.48 5.95 -45.35
CA GLU A 155 -9.21 5.16 -46.34
C GLU A 155 -10.69 5.52 -46.41
N ALA A 156 -11.35 5.67 -45.25
CA ALA A 156 -12.74 6.12 -45.17
C ALA A 156 -12.90 7.52 -45.79
N PHE A 157 -12.02 8.47 -45.43
CA PHE A 157 -12.01 9.81 -45.98
C PHE A 157 -11.73 9.83 -47.49
N LYS A 158 -10.77 9.04 -47.98
CA LYS A 158 -10.53 8.89 -49.43
C LYS A 158 -11.76 8.35 -50.14
N GLY A 159 -12.45 7.37 -49.56
CA GLY A 159 -13.69 6.83 -50.08
C GLY A 159 -14.79 7.89 -50.19
N GLU A 160 -14.94 8.75 -49.18
CA GLU A 160 -15.89 9.87 -49.20
C GLU A 160 -15.47 10.99 -50.17
N TYR A 161 -14.19 11.36 -50.17
CA TYR A 161 -13.65 12.39 -51.07
C TYR A 161 -13.81 12.00 -52.54
N LEU A 162 -13.58 10.73 -52.88
CA LEU A 162 -13.78 10.20 -54.23
C LEU A 162 -15.25 9.96 -54.61
N ARG A 163 -16.19 10.01 -53.65
CA ARG A 163 -17.64 10.03 -53.93
C ARG A 163 -18.14 11.42 -54.33
N GLY A 164 -17.36 12.48 -54.12
CA GLY A 164 -17.70 13.79 -54.65
C GLY A 164 -17.93 13.71 -56.15
N GLU A 165 -19.06 14.22 -56.62
CA GLU A 165 -19.34 14.25 -58.06
C GLU A 165 -18.20 14.98 -58.75
N THR A 166 -17.53 14.31 -59.71
CA THR A 166 -16.65 15.01 -60.64
C THR A 166 -17.48 16.12 -61.25
N PRO A 167 -17.07 17.41 -61.17
CA PRO A 167 -17.82 18.48 -61.80
C PRO A 167 -18.09 18.03 -63.23
N THR A 168 -19.36 17.86 -63.57
CA THR A 168 -19.72 17.52 -64.94
C THR A 168 -19.17 18.67 -65.75
N ALA A 169 -18.05 18.45 -66.44
CA ALA A 169 -17.55 19.42 -67.38
C ALA A 169 -18.73 19.64 -68.32
N GLU A 170 -19.40 20.79 -68.19
CA GLU A 170 -20.40 21.19 -69.15
C GLU A 170 -19.68 21.04 -70.48
N LYS A 171 -20.10 20.03 -71.25
CA LYS A 171 -19.73 19.92 -72.63
C LYS A 171 -20.37 21.16 -73.23
N GLN A 172 -19.64 22.28 -73.20
CA GLN A 172 -19.83 23.35 -74.14
C GLN A 172 -19.82 22.62 -75.48
N GLN A 173 -21.02 22.38 -76.01
CA GLN A 173 -21.16 21.93 -77.38
C GLN A 173 -20.60 23.07 -78.20
N ARG A 174 -19.28 23.05 -78.45
CA ARG A 174 -18.68 23.85 -79.50
C ARG A 174 -19.33 23.34 -80.77
N GLN A 175 -20.39 24.02 -81.21
CA GLN A 175 -21.14 23.67 -82.42
C GLN A 175 -20.18 23.55 -83.61
N ASP A 176 -19.11 24.33 -83.58
CA ASP A 176 -18.00 24.37 -84.56
C ASP A 176 -17.32 23.00 -84.73
N TYR A 177 -17.20 22.21 -83.67
CA TYR A 177 -16.58 20.88 -83.74
C TYR A 177 -17.45 19.89 -84.53
N ASN A 178 -18.77 20.03 -84.46
CA ASN A 178 -19.71 19.14 -85.15
C ASN A 178 -19.88 19.49 -86.64
N GLU A 179 -19.82 20.76 -87.05
CA GLU A 179 -19.84 21.12 -88.48
C GLU A 179 -18.54 20.72 -89.18
N TYR A 180 -17.38 20.97 -88.57
CA TYR A 180 -16.09 20.57 -89.13
C TYR A 180 -15.95 19.04 -89.28
N GLU A 181 -16.36 18.27 -88.27
CA GLU A 181 -16.35 16.80 -88.33
C GLU A 181 -17.27 16.24 -89.44
N LYS A 182 -18.44 16.86 -89.65
CA LYS A 182 -19.34 16.50 -90.77
C LYS A 182 -18.70 16.82 -92.12
N ALA A 183 -18.11 18.02 -92.27
CA ALA A 183 -17.43 18.42 -93.49
C ALA A 183 -16.23 17.49 -93.79
N LYS A 184 -15.44 17.14 -92.76
CA LYS A 184 -14.34 16.19 -92.86
C LYS A 184 -14.79 14.81 -93.35
N LYS A 185 -15.93 14.30 -92.84
CA LYS A 185 -16.51 13.03 -93.31
C LYS A 185 -17.00 13.10 -94.75
N SER A 186 -17.52 14.24 -95.18
CA SER A 186 -17.95 14.46 -96.57
C SER A 186 -16.79 14.61 -97.56
N GLY A 187 -15.57 14.86 -97.07
CA GLY A 187 -14.37 14.99 -97.89
C GLY A 187 -14.27 16.28 -98.69
N ASN A 188 -15.13 17.28 -98.43
CA ASN A 188 -15.10 18.57 -99.12
C ASN A 188 -14.22 19.60 -98.39
N PRO A 189 -13.06 20.02 -98.94
CA PRO A 189 -12.14 20.94 -98.28
C PRO A 189 -12.71 22.35 -98.08
N LEU A 190 -13.60 22.82 -98.96
CA LEU A 190 -14.22 24.15 -98.85
C LEU A 190 -15.12 24.24 -97.62
N ASP A 191 -15.95 23.23 -97.39
CA ASP A 191 -16.86 23.16 -96.24
C ASP A 191 -16.07 23.02 -94.93
N MET A 192 -14.92 22.34 -94.96
CA MET A 192 -14.02 22.24 -93.81
C MET A 192 -13.41 23.59 -93.42
N ILE A 193 -13.07 24.43 -94.40
CA ILE A 193 -12.52 25.77 -94.15
C ILE A 193 -13.62 26.70 -93.65
N LEU A 194 -14.80 26.69 -94.29
CA LEU A 194 -15.95 27.48 -93.87
C LEU A 194 -16.39 27.18 -92.43
N ALA A 195 -16.39 25.90 -92.04
CA ALA A 195 -16.73 25.48 -90.68
C ALA A 195 -15.70 25.92 -89.62
N LYS A 196 -14.47 26.30 -90.02
CA LYS A 196 -13.45 26.85 -89.13
C LYS A 196 -13.41 28.37 -89.08
N LEU A 197 -14.09 29.06 -90.00
CA LEU A 197 -14.14 30.51 -90.10
C LEU A 197 -15.37 31.14 -89.44
N LYS A 198 -16.37 30.31 -89.10
CA LYS A 198 -17.47 30.68 -88.20
C LYS A 198 -16.98 30.64 -86.76
#